data_AF-A0A2W4I1D3-F1
#
_entry.id   AF-A0A2W4I1D3-F1
#
_cell.length_a   1.000
_cell.length_b   1.000
_cell.length_c   1.000
_cell.angle_alpha   90.00
_cell.angle_beta   90.00
_cell.angle_gamma   90.00
#
_symmetry.space_group_name_H-M   'P 1'
#
loop_
_entity.id
_entity.type
_entity.pdbx_description
1 polymer ?
#
loop_
_entity_poly.entity_id
_entity_poly.type
_entity_poly.pdbx_seq_one_letter_code
_entity_poly.pdbx_strand_id
1 'polypeptide(L)'
;MKTANSKILKETRREESGVSLVLVVVSAGFLIILVFVAFQFYTLNSGSREVRNAVDAAALNVSKQVAKLRVPISDQFSDVADKGGLVGMSNINRIWGKAYLINANAEAIQKEGLANSYTAQNADQAYRIAQQCNDTLVETVTCKQKLDSFFNDIANLRRAKLLGANSDLKTVDGPGWDVAMVDRGAASNLKFDEKQIPKGAGVAPSSGGHVKGYMPFNANNKNFTFASFVPNEMPHLTTDSNFNANDARTNPVPGNPVPNAFRANGINLGTKASLSASASSVANPMHEYRLAIPHAYILITMSNIAFWKVKDKTGGPPTKYGFEPKTVFGIKGYELKNNRILNGYASLGNEYRSGTLLGSMNALPGNHKEQYERMLQRIKEIKHDFTMDELMAMLQKVPPADAYIIYPVYSSQDLTDPKIKIASMINGQFPEAWMNSPIMFDGVDKLIVDENEQRDEPNYCWPQIIGGNPDCEKYTQVSGKVMWAPGTGFGPCLGMLKISRTTISNFITE
;
A
#
# COMPACT_ATOMS: atom_id res chain seq x y z
N MET A 1 16.74 -101.04 76.88
CA MET A 1 17.64 -100.07 76.20
C MET A 1 17.75 -100.51 74.74
N LYS A 2 17.06 -99.85 73.79
CA LYS A 2 17.62 -98.86 72.83
C LYS A 2 18.97 -99.35 72.24
N THR A 3 19.14 -99.56 70.94
CA THR A 3 19.05 -98.55 69.86
C THR A 3 18.96 -99.21 68.46
N ALA A 4 18.41 -98.46 67.50
CA ALA A 4 18.09 -98.81 66.12
C ALA A 4 19.15 -98.35 65.08
N ASN A 5 18.91 -98.78 63.82
CA ASN A 5 19.29 -98.13 62.53
C ASN A 5 20.77 -98.21 62.10
N SER A 6 21.16 -98.25 60.81
CA SER A 6 20.48 -97.94 59.55
C SER A 6 21.14 -98.67 58.36
N LYS A 7 20.35 -98.93 57.30
CA LYS A 7 20.84 -99.24 55.94
C LYS A 7 21.33 -97.94 55.28
N ILE A 8 22.53 -97.95 54.72
CA ILE A 8 22.98 -96.91 53.78
C ILE A 8 22.99 -97.50 52.36
N LEU A 9 22.05 -97.05 51.54
CA LEU A 9 22.07 -97.15 50.08
C LEU A 9 22.95 -96.02 49.55
N LYS A 10 23.98 -96.35 48.77
CA LYS A 10 24.80 -95.39 48.01
C LYS A 10 24.14 -95.19 46.64
N GLU A 11 23.50 -94.04 46.44
CA GLU A 11 23.07 -93.57 45.13
C GLU A 11 24.26 -93.12 44.28
N THR A 12 24.34 -93.63 43.06
CA THR A 12 25.20 -93.16 41.97
C THR A 12 24.74 -91.80 41.48
N ARG A 13 25.57 -90.78 41.68
CA ARG A 13 25.41 -89.42 41.15
C ARG A 13 25.69 -89.41 39.64
N ARG A 14 24.64 -89.30 38.82
CA ARG A 14 24.71 -89.06 37.37
C ARG A 14 24.89 -87.56 37.09
N GLU A 15 25.56 -87.27 35.98
CA GLU A 15 26.05 -85.96 35.51
C GLU A 15 24.95 -84.89 35.36
N GLU A 16 25.01 -83.81 36.15
CA GLU A 16 24.19 -82.60 36.00
C GLU A 16 24.93 -81.43 35.29
N SER A 17 26.18 -81.64 34.84
CA SER A 17 27.02 -80.56 34.29
C SER A 17 26.71 -80.16 32.83
N GLY A 18 26.02 -81.02 32.05
CA GLY A 18 25.73 -80.75 30.64
C GLY A 18 24.48 -79.87 30.40
N VAL A 19 23.45 -80.01 31.22
CA VAL A 19 22.17 -79.27 31.07
C VAL A 19 22.32 -77.80 31.52
N SER A 20 23.14 -77.56 32.54
CA SER A 20 23.48 -76.22 33.03
C SER A 20 24.22 -75.38 31.98
N LEU A 21 25.16 -75.99 31.23
CA LEU A 21 25.95 -75.28 30.21
C LEU A 21 25.10 -74.86 29.00
N VAL A 22 24.18 -75.72 28.56
CA VAL A 22 23.26 -75.44 27.45
C VAL A 22 22.29 -74.32 27.81
N LEU A 23 21.76 -74.31 29.04
CA LEU A 23 20.89 -73.23 29.52
C LEU A 23 21.63 -71.89 29.52
N VAL A 24 22.86 -71.84 30.03
CA VAL A 24 23.67 -70.60 30.07
C VAL A 24 23.98 -70.09 28.66
N VAL A 25 24.30 -70.97 27.71
CA VAL A 25 24.57 -70.58 26.31
C VAL A 25 23.30 -70.05 25.63
N VAL A 26 22.15 -70.69 25.84
CA VAL A 26 20.86 -70.22 25.28
C VAL A 26 20.44 -68.90 25.92
N SER A 27 20.57 -68.74 27.24
CA SER A 27 20.27 -67.50 27.94
C SER A 27 21.22 -66.37 27.52
N ALA A 28 22.53 -66.63 27.39
CA ALA A 28 23.50 -65.66 26.90
C ALA A 28 23.22 -65.27 25.44
N GLY A 29 22.89 -66.23 24.58
CA GLY A 29 22.48 -65.97 23.20
C GLY A 29 21.21 -65.12 23.11
N PHE A 30 20.21 -65.40 23.94
CA PHE A 30 18.98 -64.61 24.02
C PHE A 30 19.25 -63.18 24.54
N LEU A 31 20.17 -63.02 25.50
CA LEU A 31 20.58 -61.73 26.03
C LEU A 31 21.33 -60.91 24.97
N ILE A 32 22.20 -61.53 24.19
CA ILE A 32 22.88 -60.89 23.04
C ILE A 32 21.87 -60.42 22.00
N ILE A 33 20.86 -61.24 21.68
CA ILE A 33 19.78 -60.87 20.75
C ILE A 33 18.98 -59.69 21.31
N LEU A 34 18.60 -59.70 22.59
CA LEU A 34 17.89 -58.59 23.23
C LEU A 34 18.70 -57.29 23.21
N VAL A 35 20.00 -57.36 23.52
CA VAL A 35 20.90 -56.19 23.45
C VAL A 35 21.02 -55.68 22.01
N PHE A 36 21.12 -56.58 21.02
CA PHE A 36 21.14 -56.20 19.61
C PHE A 36 19.84 -55.51 19.18
N VAL A 37 18.68 -56.06 19.54
CA VAL A 37 17.36 -55.47 19.23
C VAL A 37 17.20 -54.12 19.92
N ALA A 38 17.57 -54.01 21.21
CA ALA A 38 17.52 -52.76 21.96
C ALA A 38 18.44 -51.70 21.34
N PHE A 39 19.64 -52.09 20.89
CA PHE A 39 20.57 -51.20 20.20
C PHE A 39 20.04 -50.73 18.85
N GLN A 40 19.45 -51.62 18.03
CA GLN A 40 18.81 -51.23 16.76
C GLN A 40 17.64 -50.27 17.01
N PHE A 41 16.80 -50.55 18.01
CA PHE A 41 15.69 -49.69 18.39
C PHE A 41 16.14 -48.30 18.87
N TYR A 42 17.21 -48.25 19.68
CA TYR A 42 17.82 -46.98 20.12
C TYR A 42 18.38 -46.17 18.95
N THR A 43 19.05 -46.84 18.01
CA THR A 43 19.64 -46.21 16.82
C THR A 43 18.55 -45.64 15.90
N LEU A 44 17.46 -46.37 15.70
CA LEU A 44 16.32 -45.92 14.90
C LEU A 44 15.58 -44.72 15.53
N ASN A 45 15.31 -44.75 16.83
CA ASN A 45 14.65 -43.64 17.52
C ASN A 45 15.52 -42.38 17.57
N SER A 46 16.82 -42.53 17.77
CA SER A 46 17.76 -41.41 17.77
C SER A 46 17.94 -40.84 16.36
N GLY A 47 18.05 -41.71 15.34
CA GLY A 47 18.06 -41.30 13.92
C GLY A 47 16.75 -40.60 13.50
N SER A 48 15.59 -41.03 14.02
CA SER A 48 14.31 -40.36 13.78
C SER A 48 14.29 -38.93 14.33
N ARG A 49 14.86 -38.71 15.52
CA ARG A 49 15.01 -37.37 16.10
C ARG A 49 15.95 -36.49 15.28
N GLU A 50 17.06 -37.03 14.79
CA GLU A 50 17.98 -36.31 13.91
C GLU A 50 17.29 -35.87 12.62
N VAL A 51 16.53 -36.77 11.97
CA VAL A 51 15.77 -36.47 10.76
C VAL A 51 14.73 -35.37 11.01
N ARG A 52 13.94 -35.47 12.10
CA ARG A 52 12.95 -34.43 12.45
C ARG A 52 13.61 -33.07 12.66
N ASN A 53 14.67 -33.01 13.45
CA ASN A 53 15.39 -31.76 13.71
C ASN A 53 16.02 -31.15 12.44
N ALA A 54 16.44 -31.98 11.49
CA ALA A 54 16.96 -31.53 10.21
C ALA A 54 15.85 -30.99 9.30
N VAL A 55 14.70 -31.68 9.23
CA VAL A 55 13.51 -31.22 8.49
C VAL A 55 12.96 -29.92 9.07
N ASP A 56 12.87 -29.79 10.40
CA ASP A 56 12.46 -28.55 11.08
C ASP A 56 13.36 -27.36 10.68
N ALA A 57 14.68 -27.56 10.75
CA ALA A 57 15.64 -26.52 10.40
C ALA A 57 15.58 -26.16 8.91
N ALA A 58 15.36 -27.14 8.04
CA ALA A 58 15.25 -26.94 6.60
C ALA A 58 13.95 -26.23 6.23
N ALA A 59 12.80 -26.60 6.83
CA ALA A 59 11.54 -25.89 6.67
C ALA A 59 11.65 -24.43 7.11
N LEU A 60 12.25 -24.18 8.29
CA LEU A 60 12.49 -22.83 8.76
C LEU A 60 13.41 -22.04 7.82
N ASN A 61 14.41 -22.68 7.19
CA ASN A 61 15.24 -22.01 6.19
C ASN A 61 14.43 -21.63 4.95
N VAL A 62 13.56 -22.52 4.46
CA VAL A 62 12.66 -22.21 3.33
C VAL A 62 11.86 -20.94 3.62
N SER A 63 11.22 -20.85 4.80
CA SER A 63 10.47 -19.64 5.20
C SER A 63 11.33 -18.38 5.34
N LYS A 64 12.62 -18.50 5.65
CA LYS A 64 13.56 -17.36 5.68
C LYS A 64 14.02 -16.94 4.29
N GLN A 65 14.24 -17.89 3.39
CA GLN A 65 14.75 -17.62 2.03
C GLN A 65 13.64 -17.19 1.07
N VAL A 66 12.43 -17.71 1.23
CA VAL A 66 11.28 -17.36 0.37
C VAL A 66 10.94 -15.86 0.47
N ALA A 67 11.13 -15.25 1.64
CA ALA A 67 10.99 -13.82 1.86
C ALA A 67 12.00 -12.96 1.07
N LYS A 68 13.04 -13.56 0.47
CA LYS A 68 14.02 -12.89 -0.41
C LYS A 68 13.68 -13.02 -1.89
N LEU A 69 12.71 -13.84 -2.26
CA LEU A 69 12.28 -13.96 -3.66
C LEU A 69 11.57 -12.69 -4.11
N ARG A 70 11.79 -12.33 -5.38
CA ARG A 70 11.38 -11.06 -5.97
C ARG A 70 10.89 -11.25 -7.40
N VAL A 71 9.95 -10.41 -7.82
CA VAL A 71 9.39 -10.36 -9.18
C VAL A 71 9.33 -8.90 -9.66
N PRO A 72 9.49 -8.62 -10.97
CA PRO A 72 9.40 -7.26 -11.48
C PRO A 72 7.96 -6.72 -11.42
N ILE A 73 7.82 -5.39 -11.34
CA ILE A 73 6.54 -4.69 -11.43
C ILE A 73 6.57 -3.61 -12.53
N SER A 74 5.40 -3.22 -13.02
CA SER A 74 5.24 -2.06 -13.90
C SER A 74 5.71 -0.76 -13.24
N ASP A 75 6.28 0.14 -14.05
CA ASP A 75 6.72 1.49 -13.64
C ASP A 75 5.65 2.28 -12.87
N GLN A 76 4.36 2.05 -13.15
CA GLN A 76 3.24 2.72 -12.46
C GLN A 76 3.19 2.41 -10.95
N PHE A 77 3.81 1.31 -10.52
CA PHE A 77 3.89 0.84 -9.13
C PHE A 77 5.35 0.76 -8.65
N SER A 78 6.30 1.35 -9.38
CA SER A 78 7.71 1.40 -8.98
C SER A 78 7.92 2.14 -7.65
N ASP A 79 7.03 3.07 -7.30
CA ASP A 79 7.02 3.85 -6.07
C ASP A 79 6.63 3.05 -4.81
N VAL A 80 6.12 1.84 -5.00
CA VAL A 80 5.81 0.88 -3.93
C VAL A 80 6.62 -0.42 -4.05
N ALA A 81 7.54 -0.46 -5.02
CA ALA A 81 8.52 -1.52 -5.21
C ALA A 81 9.76 -1.31 -4.32
N ASP A 82 10.71 -2.25 -4.37
CA ASP A 82 12.06 -2.02 -3.84
C ASP A 82 12.93 -1.23 -4.83
N LYS A 83 14.18 -0.95 -4.46
CA LYS A 83 15.12 -0.14 -5.25
C LYS A 83 15.38 -0.69 -6.66
N GLY A 84 15.13 -1.97 -6.90
CA GLY A 84 15.31 -2.61 -8.19
C GLY A 84 14.05 -2.62 -9.06
N GLY A 85 12.96 -1.98 -8.61
CA GLY A 85 11.66 -2.14 -9.25
C GLY A 85 11.10 -3.56 -9.04
N LEU A 86 11.45 -4.19 -7.91
CA LEU A 86 11.02 -5.55 -7.61
C LEU A 86 10.09 -5.62 -6.41
N VAL A 87 9.25 -6.66 -6.41
CA VAL A 87 8.24 -6.93 -5.39
C VAL A 87 8.47 -8.33 -4.84
N GLY A 88 8.43 -8.46 -3.52
CA GLY A 88 8.42 -9.73 -2.81
C GLY A 88 7.45 -9.69 -1.64
N MET A 89 7.56 -10.67 -0.74
CA MET A 89 6.67 -10.75 0.44
C MET A 89 6.74 -9.49 1.31
N SER A 90 7.88 -8.80 1.36
CA SER A 90 8.04 -7.57 2.16
C SER A 90 7.10 -6.45 1.71
N ASN A 91 6.94 -6.23 0.40
CA ASN A 91 6.24 -5.07 -0.14
C ASN A 91 4.98 -5.41 -0.97
N ILE A 92 4.61 -6.69 -1.11
CA ILE A 92 3.39 -7.07 -1.84
C ILE A 92 2.13 -6.39 -1.29
N ASN A 93 2.03 -6.24 0.03
CA ASN A 93 0.90 -5.54 0.62
C ASN A 93 0.88 -4.07 0.22
N ARG A 94 2.03 -3.39 0.01
CA ARG A 94 2.07 -2.01 -0.52
C ARG A 94 1.47 -1.92 -1.92
N ILE A 95 1.72 -2.92 -2.78
CA ILE A 95 1.12 -3.01 -4.12
C ILE A 95 -0.40 -3.06 -4.00
N TRP A 96 -0.92 -3.99 -3.20
CA TRP A 96 -2.36 -4.08 -2.94
C TRP A 96 -2.91 -2.82 -2.28
N GLY A 97 -2.14 -2.18 -1.41
CA GLY A 97 -2.51 -0.94 -0.71
C GLY A 97 -2.69 0.24 -1.65
N LYS A 98 -1.73 0.46 -2.56
CA LYS A 98 -1.84 1.49 -3.60
C LYS A 98 -3.03 1.22 -4.53
N ALA A 99 -3.20 -0.02 -4.99
CA ALA A 99 -4.34 -0.39 -5.83
C ALA A 99 -5.69 -0.20 -5.09
N TYR A 100 -5.73 -0.48 -3.79
CA TYR A 100 -6.88 -0.26 -2.92
C TYR A 100 -7.22 1.23 -2.82
N LEU A 101 -6.26 2.11 -2.50
CA LEU A 101 -6.51 3.55 -2.43
C LEU A 101 -7.02 4.11 -3.76
N ILE A 102 -6.44 3.69 -4.87
CA ILE A 102 -6.90 4.09 -6.22
C ILE A 102 -8.36 3.67 -6.45
N ASN A 103 -8.73 2.45 -6.06
CA ASN A 103 -10.10 1.96 -6.19
C ASN A 103 -11.06 2.66 -5.21
N ALA A 104 -10.64 2.93 -3.97
CA ALA A 104 -11.42 3.69 -3.01
C ALA A 104 -11.72 5.11 -3.53
N ASN A 105 -10.73 5.74 -4.17
CA ASN A 105 -10.89 7.03 -4.83
C ASN A 105 -11.89 6.96 -5.98
N ALA A 106 -11.78 5.95 -6.85
CA ALA A 106 -12.71 5.74 -7.95
C ALA A 106 -14.15 5.51 -7.46
N GLU A 107 -14.33 4.72 -6.40
CA GLU A 107 -15.64 4.48 -5.79
C GLU A 107 -16.26 5.77 -5.25
N ALA A 108 -15.47 6.61 -4.57
CA ALA A 108 -15.95 7.90 -4.09
C ALA A 108 -16.33 8.85 -5.23
N ILE A 109 -15.52 8.90 -6.30
CA ILE A 109 -15.80 9.70 -7.51
C ILE A 109 -17.12 9.25 -8.16
N GLN A 110 -17.33 7.94 -8.29
CA GLN A 110 -18.57 7.38 -8.84
C GLN A 110 -19.78 7.71 -7.96
N LYS A 111 -19.66 7.58 -6.63
CA LYS A 111 -20.73 7.90 -5.67
C LYS A 111 -21.09 9.38 -5.65
N GLU A 112 -20.12 10.26 -5.91
CA GLU A 112 -20.39 11.70 -6.07
C GLU A 112 -20.98 12.06 -7.45
N GLY A 113 -21.12 11.11 -8.38
CA GLY A 113 -21.60 11.37 -9.73
C GLY A 113 -20.59 12.12 -10.61
N LEU A 114 -19.30 12.07 -10.26
CA LEU A 114 -18.23 12.81 -10.93
C LEU A 114 -17.37 11.94 -11.86
N ALA A 115 -17.75 10.68 -12.07
CA ALA A 115 -16.98 9.76 -12.89
C ALA A 115 -16.98 10.14 -14.37
N ASN A 116 -15.85 9.92 -15.03
CA ASN A 116 -15.67 10.00 -16.47
C ASN A 116 -15.17 8.64 -16.99
N SER A 117 -14.82 8.55 -18.28
CA SER A 117 -14.33 7.28 -18.87
C SER A 117 -13.04 6.76 -18.23
N TYR A 118 -12.20 7.65 -17.69
CA TYR A 118 -10.91 7.28 -17.09
C TYR A 118 -11.06 6.74 -15.67
N THR A 119 -12.08 7.16 -14.90
CA THR A 119 -12.29 6.72 -13.51
C THR A 119 -12.27 5.20 -13.36
N ALA A 120 -13.11 4.51 -14.14
CA ALA A 120 -13.24 3.06 -14.08
C ALA A 120 -12.04 2.36 -14.72
N GLN A 121 -11.55 2.86 -15.87
CA GLN A 121 -10.42 2.29 -16.58
C GLN A 121 -9.15 2.26 -15.72
N ASN A 122 -8.86 3.36 -15.03
CA ASN A 122 -7.67 3.50 -14.20
C ASN A 122 -7.76 2.64 -12.93
N ALA A 123 -8.95 2.55 -12.31
CA ALA A 123 -9.18 1.67 -11.18
C ALA A 123 -9.05 0.18 -11.53
N ASP A 124 -9.61 -0.22 -12.68
CA ASP A 124 -9.47 -1.57 -13.23
C ASP A 124 -8.02 -1.93 -13.56
N GLN A 125 -7.29 -0.99 -14.17
CA GLN A 125 -5.89 -1.18 -14.51
C GLN A 125 -5.01 -1.30 -13.26
N ALA A 126 -5.24 -0.46 -12.24
CA ALA A 126 -4.53 -0.55 -10.96
C ALA A 126 -4.72 -1.93 -10.30
N TYR A 127 -5.97 -2.41 -10.27
CA TYR A 127 -6.29 -3.74 -9.72
C TYR A 127 -5.60 -4.85 -10.53
N ARG A 128 -5.64 -4.76 -11.86
CA ARG A 128 -5.04 -5.77 -12.75
C ARG A 128 -3.52 -5.86 -12.58
N ILE A 129 -2.82 -4.72 -12.46
CA ILE A 129 -1.38 -4.68 -12.20
C ILE A 129 -1.05 -5.35 -10.87
N ALA A 130 -1.79 -5.04 -9.81
CA ALA A 130 -1.60 -5.65 -8.49
C ALA A 130 -1.83 -7.17 -8.53
N GLN A 131 -2.90 -7.60 -9.21
CA GLN A 131 -3.22 -9.02 -9.36
C GLN A 131 -2.14 -9.78 -10.14
N GLN A 132 -1.68 -9.26 -11.28
CA GLN A 132 -0.63 -9.90 -12.08
C GLN A 132 0.69 -10.06 -11.29
N CYS A 133 1.08 -9.03 -10.55
CA CYS A 133 2.23 -9.08 -9.66
C CYS A 133 2.06 -10.12 -8.55
N ASN A 134 0.88 -10.16 -7.94
CA ASN A 134 0.54 -11.13 -6.90
C ASN A 134 0.66 -12.56 -7.45
N ASP A 135 0.04 -12.84 -8.60
CA ASP A 135 0.03 -14.17 -9.21
C ASP A 135 1.44 -14.63 -9.59
N THR A 136 2.24 -13.74 -10.19
CA THR A 136 3.66 -14.04 -10.52
C THR A 136 4.49 -14.27 -9.26
N LEU A 137 4.22 -13.52 -8.18
CA LEU A 137 4.88 -13.73 -6.91
C LEU A 137 4.46 -15.05 -6.27
N VAL A 138 3.17 -15.42 -6.30
CA VAL A 138 2.66 -16.72 -5.82
C VAL A 138 3.37 -17.86 -6.55
N GLU A 139 3.42 -17.83 -7.88
CA GLU A 139 4.14 -18.83 -8.69
C GLU A 139 5.63 -18.90 -8.30
N THR A 140 6.24 -17.75 -8.05
CA THR A 140 7.65 -17.68 -7.67
C THR A 140 7.92 -18.25 -6.27
N VAL A 141 7.08 -17.92 -5.29
CA VAL A 141 7.25 -18.37 -3.89
C VAL A 141 6.78 -19.79 -3.66
N THR A 142 6.01 -20.37 -4.57
CA THR A 142 5.57 -21.78 -4.54
C THR A 142 6.36 -22.68 -5.48
N CYS A 143 7.35 -22.13 -6.20
CA CYS A 143 8.18 -22.85 -7.16
C CYS A 143 8.97 -23.98 -6.47
N LYS A 144 8.58 -25.23 -6.74
CA LYS A 144 9.16 -26.42 -6.13
C LYS A 144 10.69 -26.46 -6.26
N GLN A 145 11.25 -26.19 -7.43
CA GLN A 145 12.69 -26.24 -7.66
C GLN A 145 13.46 -25.27 -6.72
N LYS A 146 12.94 -24.06 -6.52
CA LYS A 146 13.55 -23.06 -5.63
C LYS A 146 13.44 -23.48 -4.17
N LEU A 147 12.26 -23.92 -3.74
CA LEU A 147 12.01 -24.33 -2.37
C LEU A 147 12.78 -25.60 -1.99
N ASP A 148 12.87 -26.57 -2.91
CA ASP A 148 13.70 -27.77 -2.73
C ASP A 148 15.17 -27.39 -2.58
N SER A 149 15.68 -26.41 -3.35
CA SER A 149 17.04 -25.88 -3.17
C SER A 149 17.24 -25.31 -1.77
N PHE A 150 16.34 -24.43 -1.31
CA PHE A 150 16.43 -23.85 0.03
C PHE A 150 16.34 -24.90 1.14
N PHE A 151 15.52 -25.93 0.95
CA PHE A 151 15.46 -27.05 1.87
C PHE A 151 16.79 -27.81 1.92
N ASN A 152 17.31 -28.17 0.74
CA ASN A 152 18.52 -28.98 0.59
C ASN A 152 19.79 -28.26 1.11
N ASP A 153 19.85 -26.93 1.05
CA ASP A 153 20.95 -26.12 1.58
C ASP A 153 21.22 -26.39 3.09
N ILE A 154 20.17 -26.66 3.87
CA ILE A 154 20.29 -26.96 5.31
C ILE A 154 20.17 -28.45 5.61
N ALA A 155 19.30 -29.16 4.90
CA ALA A 155 19.11 -30.61 5.09
C ALA A 155 20.43 -31.37 4.93
N ASN A 156 21.25 -31.00 3.94
CA ASN A 156 22.54 -31.65 3.68
C ASN A 156 23.63 -31.33 4.72
N LEU A 157 23.51 -30.22 5.45
CA LEU A 157 24.41 -29.87 6.54
C LEU A 157 24.10 -30.62 7.84
N ARG A 158 22.88 -31.16 7.98
CA ARG A 158 22.37 -31.83 9.17
C ARG A 158 22.06 -33.31 8.92
N ARG A 159 23.01 -34.04 8.35
CA ARG A 159 22.86 -35.48 8.05
C ARG A 159 22.59 -36.29 9.31
N ALA A 160 21.69 -37.26 9.20
CA ALA A 160 21.38 -38.21 10.27
C ALA A 160 22.49 -39.26 10.37
N LYS A 161 23.54 -38.95 11.14
CA LYS A 161 24.78 -39.74 11.25
C LYS A 161 24.51 -41.16 11.74
N LEU A 162 23.47 -41.35 12.55
CA LEU A 162 23.11 -42.64 13.12
C LEU A 162 22.45 -43.61 12.11
N LEU A 163 21.97 -43.11 10.96
CA LEU A 163 21.34 -43.91 9.90
C LEU A 163 22.33 -44.43 8.85
N GLY A 164 23.62 -44.07 8.98
CA GLY A 164 24.71 -44.50 8.09
C GLY A 164 25.47 -43.32 7.47
N ALA A 165 26.72 -43.56 7.07
CA ALA A 165 27.61 -42.54 6.52
C ALA A 165 27.12 -41.93 5.17
N ASN A 166 26.20 -42.60 4.50
CA ASN A 166 25.63 -42.21 3.20
C ASN A 166 24.14 -41.82 3.31
N SER A 167 23.67 -41.39 4.48
CA SER A 167 22.27 -40.99 4.65
C SER A 167 22.04 -39.59 4.03
N ASP A 168 21.28 -39.55 2.93
CA ASP A 168 20.88 -38.30 2.28
C ASP A 168 19.46 -37.92 2.67
N LEU A 169 19.30 -36.71 3.20
CA LEU A 169 18.01 -36.10 3.50
C LEU A 169 17.62 -35.22 2.31
N LYS A 170 16.49 -35.55 1.68
CA LYS A 170 15.93 -34.77 0.57
C LYS A 170 14.43 -34.56 0.77
N THR A 171 13.87 -33.61 0.03
CA THR A 171 12.41 -33.47 -0.07
C THR A 171 11.77 -34.71 -0.70
N VAL A 172 10.55 -35.04 -0.29
CA VAL A 172 9.74 -36.07 -0.95
C VAL A 172 9.37 -35.60 -2.36
N ASP A 173 9.44 -36.53 -3.31
CA ASP A 173 9.02 -36.29 -4.70
C ASP A 173 7.49 -36.13 -4.77
N GLY A 174 7.01 -35.06 -5.39
CA GLY A 174 5.59 -34.71 -5.42
C GLY A 174 5.31 -33.48 -6.30
N PRO A 175 4.03 -33.18 -6.58
CA PRO A 175 3.64 -32.18 -7.58
C PRO A 175 3.93 -30.73 -7.17
N GLY A 176 4.21 -30.45 -5.89
CA GLY A 176 4.49 -29.10 -5.39
C GLY A 176 4.76 -29.08 -3.90
N TRP A 177 5.01 -27.88 -3.37
CA TRP A 177 5.06 -27.62 -1.93
C TRP A 177 3.65 -27.37 -1.39
N ASP A 178 3.40 -27.86 -0.18
CA ASP A 178 2.18 -27.54 0.55
C ASP A 178 2.30 -26.12 1.12
N VAL A 179 1.27 -25.30 0.90
CA VAL A 179 1.22 -23.91 1.38
C VAL A 179 -0.08 -23.60 2.12
N ALA A 180 0.00 -22.63 3.04
CA ALA A 180 -1.12 -22.20 3.85
C ALA A 180 -1.13 -20.66 4.02
N MET A 181 -2.32 -20.14 4.30
CA MET A 181 -2.56 -18.74 4.69
C MET A 181 -2.84 -18.69 6.18
N VAL A 182 -1.80 -18.83 7.01
CA VAL A 182 -1.94 -18.84 8.47
C VAL A 182 -2.16 -17.42 9.02
N ASP A 183 -2.63 -17.33 10.26
CA ASP A 183 -2.90 -16.06 10.95
C ASP A 183 -3.97 -15.22 10.23
N ARG A 184 -5.04 -15.86 9.77
CA ARG A 184 -6.18 -15.18 9.13
C ARG A 184 -6.82 -14.21 10.11
N GLY A 185 -7.03 -12.97 9.68
CA GLY A 185 -7.56 -11.89 10.50
C GLY A 185 -6.55 -11.22 11.42
N ALA A 186 -5.30 -11.70 11.46
CA ALA A 186 -4.21 -11.01 12.13
C ALA A 186 -3.77 -9.76 11.34
N ALA A 187 -2.80 -9.02 11.88
CA ALA A 187 -2.25 -7.86 11.21
C ALA A 187 -1.50 -8.26 9.92
N SER A 188 -1.77 -7.56 8.83
CA SER A 188 -0.81 -7.41 7.75
C SER A 188 0.34 -6.49 8.20
N ASN A 189 1.32 -6.30 7.33
CA ASN A 189 2.38 -5.31 7.56
C ASN A 189 2.05 -3.89 7.05
N LEU A 190 0.77 -3.59 6.80
CA LEU A 190 0.34 -2.24 6.42
C LEU A 190 -0.43 -1.56 7.54
N LYS A 191 0.15 -0.49 8.07
CA LYS A 191 -0.53 0.46 8.95
C LYS A 191 -1.58 1.27 8.20
N PHE A 192 -2.70 1.49 8.87
CA PHE A 192 -3.92 2.02 8.29
C PHE A 192 -4.67 2.94 9.27
N ASP A 193 -5.13 4.09 8.77
CA ASP A 193 -6.08 4.98 9.41
C ASP A 193 -7.31 5.14 8.49
N GLU A 194 -8.51 4.94 9.00
CA GLU A 194 -9.76 5.08 8.23
C GLU A 194 -9.95 6.51 7.69
N LYS A 195 -9.39 7.53 8.35
CA LYS A 195 -9.48 8.93 7.93
C LYS A 195 -8.74 9.23 6.63
N GLN A 196 -7.88 8.32 6.16
CA GLN A 196 -7.23 8.46 4.85
C GLN A 196 -8.16 8.05 3.70
N ILE A 197 -9.21 7.26 3.99
CA ILE A 197 -10.11 6.74 2.98
C ILE A 197 -11.18 7.79 2.65
N PRO A 198 -11.43 8.06 1.34
CA PRO A 198 -12.49 8.97 0.94
C PRO A 198 -13.85 8.57 1.52
N LYS A 199 -14.66 9.57 1.87
CA LYS A 199 -16.01 9.34 2.38
C LYS A 199 -16.81 8.51 1.36
N GLY A 200 -17.48 7.48 1.85
CA GLY A 200 -18.35 6.62 1.05
C GLY A 200 -17.63 5.47 0.33
N ALA A 201 -16.31 5.37 0.34
CA ALA A 201 -15.60 4.22 -0.22
C ALA A 201 -15.58 3.01 0.74
N GLY A 202 -15.35 1.80 0.22
CA GLY A 202 -15.15 0.60 1.03
C GLY A 202 -13.93 0.73 1.95
N VAL A 203 -14.12 0.43 3.24
CA VAL A 203 -13.08 0.54 4.28
C VAL A 203 -12.50 -0.84 4.55
N ALA A 204 -11.17 -0.96 4.50
CA ALA A 204 -10.47 -2.20 4.80
C ALA A 204 -10.68 -2.62 6.27
N PRO A 205 -10.86 -3.93 6.57
CA PRO A 205 -10.95 -4.38 7.95
C PRO A 205 -9.62 -4.15 8.68
N SER A 206 -9.68 -3.66 9.92
CA SER A 206 -8.49 -3.29 10.69
C SER A 206 -8.28 -4.14 11.96
N SER A 207 -7.01 -4.34 12.34
CA SER A 207 -6.59 -4.99 13.59
C SER A 207 -5.36 -4.27 14.13
N GLY A 208 -5.44 -3.71 15.34
CA GLY A 208 -4.30 -3.02 15.97
C GLY A 208 -3.68 -1.91 15.11
N GLY A 209 -4.50 -1.15 14.36
CA GLY A 209 -4.03 -0.09 13.47
C GLY A 209 -3.41 -0.57 12.15
N HIS A 210 -3.56 -1.84 11.82
CA HIS A 210 -3.11 -2.45 10.56
C HIS A 210 -4.29 -2.99 9.77
N VAL A 211 -4.15 -3.12 8.44
CA VAL A 211 -5.12 -3.88 7.63
C VAL A 211 -5.08 -5.34 8.04
N LYS A 212 -6.22 -6.02 8.17
CA LYS A 212 -6.29 -7.45 8.46
C LYS A 212 -5.79 -8.28 7.27
N GLY A 213 -4.90 -9.23 7.53
CA GLY A 213 -4.45 -10.20 6.54
C GLY A 213 -5.43 -11.36 6.37
N TYR A 214 -5.48 -11.89 5.14
CA TYR A 214 -6.33 -12.97 4.65
C TYR A 214 -7.84 -12.80 4.92
N MET A 215 -8.28 -11.55 5.13
CA MET A 215 -9.68 -11.18 5.28
C MET A 215 -10.12 -10.40 4.03
N PRO A 216 -10.80 -11.05 3.07
CA PRO A 216 -11.25 -10.39 1.86
C PRO A 216 -12.28 -9.30 2.19
N PHE A 217 -12.22 -8.19 1.46
CA PHE A 217 -13.24 -7.14 1.49
C PHE A 217 -13.40 -6.50 0.11
N ASN A 218 -14.47 -5.74 -0.07
CA ASN A 218 -14.79 -5.10 -1.32
C ASN A 218 -14.54 -3.59 -1.29
N ALA A 219 -13.93 -3.07 -2.36
CA ALA A 219 -13.91 -1.65 -2.69
C ALA A 219 -14.05 -1.51 -4.22
N ASN A 220 -14.88 -0.57 -4.68
CA ASN A 220 -15.16 -0.37 -6.11
C ASN A 220 -15.52 -1.66 -6.89
N ASN A 221 -16.33 -2.56 -6.28
CA ASN A 221 -16.68 -3.87 -6.85
C ASN A 221 -15.48 -4.80 -7.12
N LYS A 222 -14.35 -4.59 -6.44
CA LYS A 222 -13.16 -5.45 -6.48
C LYS A 222 -12.88 -6.06 -5.11
N ASN A 223 -12.43 -7.31 -5.10
CA ASN A 223 -12.05 -8.03 -3.89
C ASN A 223 -10.57 -7.76 -3.56
N PHE A 224 -10.29 -7.16 -2.41
CA PHE A 224 -8.95 -6.96 -1.91
C PHE A 224 -8.65 -7.96 -0.80
N THR A 225 -7.46 -8.55 -0.81
CA THR A 225 -6.97 -9.45 0.24
C THR A 225 -5.48 -9.24 0.45
N PHE A 226 -5.10 -8.94 1.69
CA PHE A 226 -3.71 -8.70 2.08
C PHE A 226 -3.11 -9.94 2.72
N ALA A 227 -1.80 -10.16 2.61
CA ALA A 227 -1.13 -11.25 3.33
C ALA A 227 -0.91 -10.89 4.80
N SER A 228 -1.08 -11.85 5.71
CA SER A 228 -0.76 -11.67 7.14
C SER A 228 0.75 -11.72 7.37
N PHE A 229 1.27 -10.64 7.95
CA PHE A 229 2.68 -10.50 8.35
C PHE A 229 2.68 -9.75 9.69
N VAL A 230 2.56 -10.50 10.78
CA VAL A 230 2.42 -9.91 12.11
C VAL A 230 3.65 -9.06 12.44
N PRO A 231 3.49 -7.79 12.85
CA PRO A 231 4.62 -6.94 13.18
C PRO A 231 5.50 -7.53 14.28
N ASN A 232 6.83 -7.41 14.12
CA ASN A 232 7.85 -7.91 15.04
C ASN A 232 7.90 -9.43 15.24
N GLU A 233 7.17 -10.21 14.44
CA GLU A 233 7.24 -11.66 14.46
C GLU A 233 8.32 -12.18 13.52
N MET A 234 9.21 -13.02 14.03
CA MET A 234 10.23 -13.68 13.21
C MET A 234 9.65 -14.90 12.49
N PRO A 235 10.23 -15.31 11.34
CA PRO A 235 9.94 -16.62 10.78
C PRO A 235 10.14 -17.72 11.82
N HIS A 236 9.16 -18.60 11.97
CA HIS A 236 9.10 -19.61 13.03
C HIS A 236 8.39 -20.88 12.56
N LEU A 237 8.52 -21.96 13.34
CA LEU A 237 7.80 -23.22 13.09
C LEU A 237 6.37 -23.10 13.59
N THR A 238 5.41 -23.63 12.82
CA THR A 238 4.00 -23.73 13.22
C THR A 238 3.60 -25.19 13.37
N THR A 239 2.56 -25.44 14.17
CA THR A 239 1.99 -26.77 14.28
C THR A 239 1.31 -27.19 12.98
N ASP A 240 1.32 -28.49 12.69
CA ASP A 240 0.59 -29.05 11.55
C ASP A 240 -0.93 -28.86 11.68
N SER A 241 -1.46 -28.79 12.90
CA SER A 241 -2.87 -28.47 13.12
C SER A 241 -3.23 -27.06 12.65
N ASN A 242 -2.42 -26.06 12.98
CA ASN A 242 -2.62 -24.68 12.54
C ASN A 242 -2.42 -24.56 11.02
N PHE A 243 -1.42 -25.25 10.47
CA PHE A 243 -1.18 -25.28 9.03
C PHE A 243 -2.37 -25.89 8.28
N ASN A 244 -2.82 -27.09 8.66
CA ASN A 244 -3.91 -27.81 7.98
C ASN A 244 -5.26 -27.09 8.07
N ALA A 245 -5.53 -26.38 9.18
CA ALA A 245 -6.72 -25.54 9.31
C ALA A 245 -6.74 -24.37 8.31
N ASN A 246 -5.56 -23.98 7.81
CA ASN A 246 -5.34 -22.84 6.93
C ASN A 246 -4.77 -23.21 5.55
N ASP A 247 -4.74 -24.51 5.21
CA ASP A 247 -4.17 -25.03 3.96
C ASP A 247 -4.90 -24.40 2.76
N ALA A 248 -4.11 -23.94 1.79
CA ALA A 248 -4.63 -23.18 0.65
C ALA A 248 -5.56 -24.01 -0.24
N ARG A 249 -5.48 -25.34 -0.21
CA ARG A 249 -6.31 -26.25 -1.03
C ARG A 249 -7.63 -26.58 -0.36
N THR A 250 -7.62 -26.79 0.95
CA THR A 250 -8.82 -27.20 1.70
C THR A 250 -9.62 -26.02 2.20
N ASN A 251 -8.97 -24.88 2.43
CA ASN A 251 -9.58 -23.66 2.93
C ASN A 251 -9.11 -22.43 2.12
N PRO A 252 -9.39 -22.34 0.81
CA PRO A 252 -8.86 -21.26 -0.02
C PRO A 252 -9.35 -19.88 0.41
N VAL A 253 -8.48 -18.87 0.27
CA VAL A 253 -8.84 -17.45 0.43
C VAL A 253 -9.09 -16.84 -0.95
N PRO A 254 -10.19 -16.08 -1.16
CA PRO A 254 -10.45 -15.42 -2.43
C PRO A 254 -9.29 -14.54 -2.90
N GLY A 255 -9.06 -14.48 -4.22
CA GLY A 255 -8.03 -13.62 -4.82
C GLY A 255 -6.62 -14.19 -4.81
N ASN A 256 -6.43 -15.46 -4.43
CA ASN A 256 -5.13 -16.16 -4.45
C ASN A 256 -3.99 -15.36 -3.79
N PRO A 257 -4.15 -14.87 -2.54
CA PRO A 257 -3.14 -14.04 -1.90
C PRO A 257 -1.85 -14.84 -1.68
N VAL A 258 -0.71 -14.15 -1.65
CA VAL A 258 0.60 -14.75 -1.37
C VAL A 258 0.55 -15.55 -0.06
N PRO A 259 0.88 -16.86 -0.08
CA PRO A 259 0.91 -17.68 1.12
C PRO A 259 2.07 -17.25 2.04
N ASN A 260 1.85 -17.33 3.35
CA ASN A 260 2.86 -17.02 4.36
C ASN A 260 3.36 -18.27 5.09
N ALA A 261 2.83 -19.47 4.82
CA ALA A 261 3.33 -20.69 5.43
C ALA A 261 3.61 -21.79 4.42
N PHE A 262 4.65 -22.57 4.71
CA PHE A 262 5.20 -23.62 3.84
C PHE A 262 5.46 -24.87 4.67
N ARG A 263 5.02 -26.03 4.16
CA ARG A 263 5.28 -27.32 4.76
C ARG A 263 6.27 -28.12 3.92
N ALA A 264 7.36 -28.51 4.57
CA ALA A 264 8.37 -29.40 4.01
C ALA A 264 8.07 -30.84 4.40
N ASN A 265 8.17 -31.75 3.44
CA ASN A 265 8.15 -33.19 3.68
C ASN A 265 9.53 -33.73 3.31
N GLY A 266 10.31 -34.15 4.30
CA GLY A 266 11.64 -34.71 4.12
C GLY A 266 11.64 -36.23 4.24
N ILE A 267 12.43 -36.89 3.42
CA ILE A 267 12.74 -38.31 3.52
C ILE A 267 14.25 -38.51 3.59
N ASN A 268 14.69 -39.26 4.59
CA ASN A 268 16.06 -39.74 4.69
C ASN A 268 16.09 -41.19 4.20
N LEU A 269 16.92 -41.45 3.19
CA LEU A 269 17.18 -42.79 2.67
C LEU A 269 18.46 -43.34 3.31
N GLY A 270 18.32 -43.90 4.52
CA GLY A 270 19.43 -44.53 5.22
C GLY A 270 19.68 -45.96 4.73
N THR A 271 20.91 -46.45 4.90
CA THR A 271 21.26 -47.86 4.56
C THR A 271 20.60 -48.88 5.49
N LYS A 272 20.14 -48.44 6.67
CA LYS A 272 19.48 -49.28 7.69
C LYS A 272 17.96 -49.14 7.72
N ALA A 273 17.45 -47.94 7.43
CA ALA A 273 16.01 -47.64 7.40
C ALA A 273 15.76 -46.31 6.66
N SER A 274 14.59 -46.21 6.03
CA SER A 274 14.08 -44.95 5.50
C SER A 274 13.17 -44.28 6.52
N LEU A 275 13.41 -43.01 6.83
CA LEU A 275 12.62 -42.24 7.78
C LEU A 275 12.10 -40.96 7.12
N SER A 276 10.82 -40.65 7.33
CA SER A 276 10.21 -39.42 6.87
C SER A 276 9.83 -38.52 8.05
N ALA A 277 9.84 -37.22 7.80
CA ALA A 277 9.32 -36.22 8.71
C ALA A 277 8.73 -35.05 7.92
N SER A 278 7.76 -34.36 8.52
CA SER A 278 7.18 -33.13 8.00
C SER A 278 7.37 -32.00 9.00
N ALA A 279 7.58 -30.79 8.50
CA ALA A 279 7.62 -29.60 9.32
C ALA A 279 6.97 -28.44 8.59
N SER A 280 6.17 -27.67 9.32
CA SER A 280 5.46 -26.50 8.83
C SER A 280 6.08 -25.23 9.40
N SER A 281 6.25 -24.20 8.59
CA SER A 281 6.89 -22.95 9.01
C SER A 281 6.21 -21.74 8.41
N VAL A 282 6.26 -20.63 9.13
CA VAL A 282 5.70 -19.34 8.74
C VAL A 282 6.83 -18.42 8.29
N ALA A 283 6.67 -17.83 7.12
CA ALA A 283 7.50 -16.78 6.58
C ALA A 283 6.93 -15.41 6.98
N ASN A 284 7.80 -14.56 7.53
CA ASN A 284 7.48 -13.17 7.82
C ASN A 284 8.68 -12.31 7.38
N PRO A 285 8.47 -11.33 6.48
CA PRO A 285 9.55 -10.48 6.00
C PRO A 285 10.04 -9.47 7.06
N MET A 286 9.36 -9.32 8.19
CA MET A 286 9.74 -8.42 9.30
C MET A 286 9.87 -6.94 8.90
N HIS A 287 9.10 -6.51 7.91
CA HIS A 287 9.03 -5.13 7.47
C HIS A 287 7.63 -4.60 7.66
N GLU A 288 7.51 -3.35 8.10
CA GLU A 288 6.24 -2.66 8.29
C GLU A 288 6.21 -1.40 7.40
N TYR A 289 5.05 -1.13 6.81
CA TYR A 289 4.81 0.00 5.94
C TYR A 289 3.51 0.70 6.31
N ARG A 290 3.30 1.90 5.77
CA ARG A 290 2.03 2.62 5.86
C ARG A 290 1.29 2.49 4.54
N LEU A 291 -0.04 2.40 4.61
CA LEU A 291 -0.88 2.53 3.42
C LEU A 291 -0.67 3.93 2.83
N ALA A 292 -0.27 4.01 1.56
CA ALA A 292 -0.02 5.27 0.88
C ALA A 292 -0.02 5.13 -0.66
N ILE A 293 -0.16 6.25 -1.36
CA ILE A 293 0.21 6.45 -2.77
C ILE A 293 1.46 7.36 -2.79
N PRO A 294 2.69 6.81 -2.79
CA PRO A 294 3.88 7.61 -2.56
C PRO A 294 4.17 8.68 -3.63
N HIS A 295 4.05 8.35 -4.91
CA HIS A 295 4.25 9.32 -5.99
C HIS A 295 2.93 9.93 -6.45
N ALA A 296 2.37 10.80 -5.62
CA ALA A 296 1.12 11.51 -5.93
C ALA A 296 1.16 12.98 -5.50
N TYR A 297 0.29 13.81 -6.08
CA TYR A 297 0.21 15.24 -5.84
C TYR A 297 -1.20 15.81 -5.95
N ILE A 298 -1.38 17.03 -5.44
CA ILE A 298 -2.59 17.85 -5.63
C ILE A 298 -2.20 19.09 -6.41
N LEU A 299 -3.02 19.48 -7.38
CA LEU A 299 -2.85 20.68 -8.18
C LEU A 299 -3.80 21.79 -7.68
N ILE A 300 -3.30 23.02 -7.59
CA ILE A 300 -4.11 24.21 -7.35
C ILE A 300 -3.88 25.14 -8.53
N THR A 301 -4.96 25.64 -9.14
CA THR A 301 -4.89 26.61 -10.24
C THR A 301 -5.76 27.82 -9.92
N MET A 302 -5.26 28.99 -10.27
CA MET A 302 -5.94 30.27 -10.05
C MET A 302 -6.04 31.00 -11.39
N SER A 303 -7.19 31.62 -11.64
CA SER A 303 -7.46 32.31 -12.90
C SER A 303 -8.35 33.52 -12.65
N ASN A 304 -7.93 34.68 -13.15
CA ASN A 304 -8.62 35.94 -12.89
C ASN A 304 -8.92 36.66 -14.21
N ILE A 305 -10.19 36.96 -14.45
CA ILE A 305 -10.66 37.59 -15.69
C ILE A 305 -11.52 38.80 -15.35
N ALA A 306 -11.24 39.93 -16.00
CA ALA A 306 -12.05 41.12 -15.95
C ALA A 306 -12.90 41.26 -17.22
N PHE A 307 -14.20 41.52 -17.07
CA PHE A 307 -15.11 41.89 -18.15
C PHE A 307 -15.45 43.37 -18.05
N TRP A 308 -15.64 44.00 -19.20
CA TRP A 308 -15.87 45.44 -19.30
C TRP A 308 -17.22 45.67 -19.94
N LYS A 309 -18.11 46.40 -19.27
CA LYS A 309 -19.48 46.64 -19.73
C LYS A 309 -19.80 48.13 -19.85
N VAL A 310 -20.46 48.51 -20.93
CA VAL A 310 -21.07 49.83 -21.14
C VAL A 310 -22.55 49.63 -21.42
N LYS A 311 -23.44 50.06 -20.51
CA LYS A 311 -24.91 49.92 -20.65
C LYS A 311 -25.32 48.50 -21.11
N ASP A 312 -24.90 47.50 -20.34
CA ASP A 312 -25.09 46.05 -20.55
C ASP A 312 -24.42 45.42 -21.79
N LYS A 313 -23.77 46.22 -22.64
CA LYS A 313 -23.00 45.73 -23.78
C LYS A 313 -21.53 45.54 -23.41
N THR A 314 -20.86 44.65 -24.14
CA THR A 314 -19.41 44.49 -24.04
C THR A 314 -18.71 45.79 -24.46
N GLY A 315 -18.00 46.41 -23.52
CA GLY A 315 -17.22 47.64 -23.73
C GLY A 315 -15.81 47.38 -24.27
N GLY A 316 -15.33 46.13 -24.20
CA GLY A 316 -14.00 45.73 -24.64
C GLY A 316 -13.74 44.23 -24.41
N PRO A 317 -12.63 43.68 -24.92
CA PRO A 317 -12.28 42.28 -24.72
C PRO A 317 -12.02 41.96 -23.23
N PRO A 318 -12.31 40.73 -22.77
CA PRO A 318 -11.95 40.32 -21.41
C PRO A 318 -10.44 40.46 -21.16
N THR A 319 -10.07 40.90 -19.97
CA THR A 319 -8.67 41.14 -19.61
C THR A 319 -8.25 40.22 -18.49
N LYS A 320 -7.20 39.42 -18.70
CA LYS A 320 -6.57 38.65 -17.61
C LYS A 320 -5.77 39.60 -16.70
N TYR A 321 -5.85 39.40 -15.40
CA TYR A 321 -5.07 40.15 -14.42
C TYR A 321 -4.39 39.21 -13.42
N GLY A 322 -3.29 39.70 -12.84
CA GLY A 322 -2.48 38.91 -11.92
C GLY A 322 -2.88 39.15 -10.47
N PHE A 323 -1.97 38.82 -9.55
CA PHE A 323 -2.19 38.87 -8.11
C PHE A 323 -1.67 40.16 -7.45
N GLU A 324 -1.14 41.09 -8.24
CA GLU A 324 -0.68 42.38 -7.75
C GLU A 324 -1.72 43.47 -8.10
N PRO A 325 -2.07 44.36 -7.15
CA PRO A 325 -2.91 45.50 -7.41
C PRO A 325 -2.35 46.37 -8.53
N LYS A 326 -3.10 46.51 -9.63
CA LYS A 326 -2.68 47.34 -10.76
C LYS A 326 -3.85 48.03 -11.44
N THR A 327 -3.59 49.23 -11.96
CA THR A 327 -4.53 49.91 -12.86
C THR A 327 -4.50 49.25 -14.23
N VAL A 328 -5.68 48.88 -14.73
CA VAL A 328 -5.88 48.28 -16.04
C VAL A 328 -6.79 49.18 -16.87
N PHE A 329 -6.35 49.46 -18.09
CA PHE A 329 -7.09 50.24 -19.08
C PHE A 329 -7.87 49.29 -20.00
N GLY A 330 -9.15 49.08 -19.67
CA GLY A 330 -9.97 48.02 -20.26
C GLY A 330 -10.85 48.45 -21.42
N ILE A 331 -11.44 49.65 -21.33
CA ILE A 331 -12.28 50.21 -22.40
C ILE A 331 -11.49 51.33 -23.05
N LYS A 332 -11.12 51.16 -24.32
CA LYS A 332 -10.29 52.14 -25.05
C LYS A 332 -11.12 52.81 -26.13
N GLY A 333 -11.47 54.07 -25.91
CA GLY A 333 -12.09 54.88 -26.94
C GLY A 333 -13.53 54.49 -27.32
N TYR A 334 -14.34 54.03 -26.36
CA TYR A 334 -15.71 53.61 -26.67
C TYR A 334 -16.59 54.83 -26.98
N GLU A 335 -17.18 54.87 -28.18
CA GLU A 335 -18.04 55.98 -28.60
C GLU A 335 -19.37 55.99 -27.84
N LEU A 336 -19.65 57.11 -27.19
CA LEU A 336 -20.91 57.41 -26.54
C LEU A 336 -21.78 58.32 -27.43
N LYS A 337 -23.04 58.53 -27.04
CA LYS A 337 -23.86 59.54 -27.70
C LYS A 337 -23.22 60.92 -27.61
N ASN A 338 -23.50 61.76 -28.62
CA ASN A 338 -23.00 63.13 -28.78
C ASN A 338 -21.48 63.23 -29.03
N ASN A 339 -20.89 62.29 -29.76
CA ASN A 339 -19.46 62.29 -30.13
C ASN A 339 -18.51 62.32 -28.91
N ARG A 340 -18.96 61.79 -27.77
CA ARG A 340 -18.14 61.66 -26.56
C ARG A 340 -17.42 60.32 -26.57
N ILE A 341 -16.29 60.25 -25.90
CA ILE A 341 -15.45 59.04 -25.87
C ILE A 341 -15.26 58.59 -24.43
N LEU A 342 -15.59 57.34 -24.13
CA LEU A 342 -15.35 56.69 -22.84
C LEU A 342 -14.03 55.90 -22.86
N ASN A 343 -13.16 56.24 -21.91
CA ASN A 343 -12.04 55.42 -21.49
C ASN A 343 -12.34 54.84 -20.10
N GLY A 344 -12.32 53.52 -19.97
CA GLY A 344 -12.68 52.82 -18.73
C GLY A 344 -11.46 52.16 -18.09
N TYR A 345 -11.22 52.48 -16.82
CA TYR A 345 -10.12 51.97 -16.02
C TYR A 345 -10.65 51.20 -14.82
N ALA A 346 -9.86 50.23 -14.34
CA ALA A 346 -10.10 49.60 -13.04
C ALA A 346 -8.79 49.31 -12.30
N SER A 347 -8.84 49.37 -10.97
CA SER A 347 -7.81 48.82 -10.10
C SER A 347 -8.19 47.37 -9.80
N LEU A 348 -7.42 46.43 -10.34
CA LEU A 348 -7.67 44.99 -10.26
C LEU A 348 -6.58 44.29 -9.43
N GLY A 349 -6.92 43.15 -8.83
CA GLY A 349 -6.00 42.35 -8.01
C GLY A 349 -5.92 42.81 -6.55
N ASN A 350 -6.82 43.67 -6.10
CA ASN A 350 -6.85 44.18 -4.73
C ASN A 350 -7.29 43.13 -3.71
N GLU A 351 -8.00 42.08 -4.14
CA GLU A 351 -8.37 40.93 -3.33
C GLU A 351 -7.13 40.15 -2.84
N TYR A 352 -5.97 40.28 -3.52
CA TYR A 352 -4.76 39.52 -3.23
C TYR A 352 -3.76 40.24 -2.32
N ARG A 353 -4.15 41.37 -1.71
CA ARG A 353 -3.28 42.19 -0.84
C ARG A 353 -2.63 41.45 0.32
N SER A 354 -3.20 40.32 0.76
CA SER A 354 -2.60 39.47 1.80
C SER A 354 -1.22 38.90 1.41
N GLY A 355 -0.93 38.81 0.11
CA GLY A 355 0.35 38.32 -0.40
C GLY A 355 0.62 36.83 -0.15
N THR A 356 -0.38 36.05 0.27
CA THR A 356 -0.24 34.60 0.54
C THR A 356 -1.25 33.79 -0.26
N LEU A 357 -0.94 32.53 -0.57
CA LEU A 357 -1.89 31.63 -1.20
C LEU A 357 -3.12 31.41 -0.31
N LEU A 358 -2.96 31.21 1.00
CA LEU A 358 -4.11 31.05 1.89
C LEU A 358 -5.05 32.26 1.85
N GLY A 359 -4.50 33.48 1.95
CA GLY A 359 -5.31 34.69 1.83
C GLY A 359 -5.91 34.86 0.42
N SER A 360 -5.21 34.42 -0.61
CA SER A 360 -5.72 34.40 -1.98
C SER A 360 -6.85 33.40 -2.19
N MET A 361 -6.82 32.26 -1.51
CA MET A 361 -7.89 31.26 -1.55
C MET A 361 -9.16 31.69 -0.80
N ASN A 362 -9.04 32.61 0.15
CA ASN A 362 -10.15 33.15 0.96
C ASN A 362 -10.43 34.63 0.65
N ALA A 363 -10.02 35.11 -0.51
CA ALA A 363 -10.03 36.55 -0.78
C ALA A 363 -11.43 37.14 -0.94
N LEU A 364 -12.42 36.30 -1.30
CA LEU A 364 -13.83 36.68 -1.35
C LEU A 364 -14.62 35.90 -0.29
N PRO A 365 -15.76 36.43 0.19
CA PRO A 365 -16.58 35.73 1.17
C PRO A 365 -17.22 34.46 0.60
N GLY A 366 -17.11 33.34 1.31
CA GLY A 366 -17.70 32.06 0.93
C GLY A 366 -17.45 30.98 1.98
N ASN A 367 -18.14 29.84 1.86
CA ASN A 367 -17.88 28.68 2.73
C ASN A 367 -16.74 27.84 2.15
N HIS A 368 -15.51 28.16 2.52
CA HIS A 368 -14.31 27.46 2.05
C HIS A 368 -13.98 26.17 2.81
N LYS A 369 -14.87 25.65 3.67
CA LYS A 369 -14.55 24.46 4.46
C LYS A 369 -14.29 23.23 3.57
N GLU A 370 -15.12 23.02 2.55
CA GLU A 370 -15.06 21.83 1.71
C GLU A 370 -13.75 21.72 0.89
N GLN A 371 -13.22 22.84 0.38
CA GLN A 371 -11.94 22.83 -0.37
C GLN A 371 -10.78 22.31 0.50
N TYR A 372 -10.70 22.74 1.76
CA TYR A 372 -9.63 22.33 2.66
C TYR A 372 -9.79 20.90 3.13
N GLU A 373 -11.01 20.45 3.41
CA GLU A 373 -11.29 19.06 3.78
C GLU A 373 -10.93 18.09 2.65
N ARG A 374 -11.25 18.44 1.39
CA ARG A 374 -10.88 17.62 0.22
C ARG A 374 -9.37 17.56 0.02
N MET A 375 -8.68 18.69 0.08
CA MET A 375 -7.22 18.71 -0.01
C MET A 375 -6.57 17.89 1.11
N LEU A 376 -7.01 18.07 2.35
CA LEU A 376 -6.48 17.33 3.50
C LEU A 376 -6.68 15.81 3.34
N GLN A 377 -7.86 15.37 2.92
CA GLN A 377 -8.11 13.94 2.70
C GLN A 377 -7.17 13.37 1.63
N ARG A 378 -6.94 14.09 0.51
CA ARG A 378 -5.98 13.66 -0.52
C ARG A 378 -4.53 13.63 -0.01
N ILE A 379 -4.10 14.62 0.78
CA ILE A 379 -2.74 14.59 1.37
C ILE A 379 -2.59 13.39 2.32
N LYS A 380 -3.65 12.98 3.01
CA LYS A 380 -3.61 11.81 3.91
C LYS A 380 -3.41 10.49 3.20
N GLU A 381 -3.72 10.39 1.91
CA GLU A 381 -3.38 9.23 1.08
C GLU A 381 -1.88 9.11 0.82
N ILE A 382 -1.10 10.18 1.05
CA ILE A 382 0.36 10.20 0.95
C ILE A 382 0.96 10.12 2.37
N LYS A 383 0.46 10.95 3.28
CA LYS A 383 0.90 11.06 4.69
C LYS A 383 -0.31 11.09 5.62
N HIS A 384 -0.72 9.92 6.10
CA HIS A 384 -1.94 9.72 6.92
C HIS A 384 -2.08 10.63 8.16
N ASP A 385 -0.97 11.01 8.79
CA ASP A 385 -0.91 11.82 10.01
C ASP A 385 -0.88 13.33 9.72
N PHE A 386 -0.94 13.75 8.45
CA PHE A 386 -0.98 15.16 8.09
C PHE A 386 -2.25 15.85 8.61
N THR A 387 -2.09 17.06 9.13
CA THR A 387 -3.14 17.79 9.85
C THR A 387 -3.64 19.02 9.09
N MET A 388 -4.80 19.53 9.50
CA MET A 388 -5.33 20.79 8.95
C MET A 388 -4.42 21.98 9.26
N ASP A 389 -3.83 22.02 10.46
CA ASP A 389 -2.93 23.09 10.86
C ASP A 389 -1.67 23.12 10.00
N GLU A 390 -1.11 21.95 9.67
CA GLU A 390 0.01 21.85 8.73
C GLU A 390 -0.37 22.30 7.32
N LEU A 391 -1.58 21.97 6.84
CA LEU A 391 -2.08 22.45 5.55
C LEU A 391 -2.19 23.98 5.54
N MET A 392 -2.83 24.57 6.55
CA MET A 392 -3.00 26.02 6.64
C MET A 392 -1.66 26.75 6.75
N ALA A 393 -0.76 26.25 7.59
CA ALA A 393 0.58 26.79 7.73
C ALA A 393 1.39 26.70 6.43
N MET A 394 1.17 25.66 5.63
CA MET A 394 1.81 25.50 4.31
C MET A 394 1.30 26.52 3.30
N LEU A 395 -0.02 26.70 3.19
CA LEU A 395 -0.65 27.65 2.28
C LEU A 395 -0.33 29.11 2.65
N GLN A 396 -0.12 29.40 3.93
CA GLN A 396 0.25 30.75 4.41
C GLN A 396 1.68 31.14 4.02
N LYS A 397 2.57 30.19 3.75
CA LYS A 397 4.01 30.45 3.52
C LYS A 397 4.37 30.82 2.08
N VAL A 398 3.48 30.56 1.11
CA VAL A 398 3.77 30.78 -0.31
C VAL A 398 3.02 31.98 -0.87
N PRO A 399 3.65 32.81 -1.74
CA PRO A 399 2.99 33.94 -2.38
C PRO A 399 2.04 33.49 -3.49
N PRO A 400 1.03 34.30 -3.88
CA PRO A 400 0.07 34.01 -4.95
C PRO A 400 0.72 33.84 -6.34
N ALA A 401 0.24 32.86 -7.11
CA ALA A 401 0.70 32.48 -8.44
C ALA A 401 -0.41 31.72 -9.19
N ASP A 402 -0.28 31.56 -10.51
CA ASP A 402 -1.30 30.95 -11.35
C ASP A 402 -1.52 29.46 -11.04
N ALA A 403 -0.49 28.75 -10.57
CA ALA A 403 -0.63 27.36 -10.19
C ALA A 403 0.39 26.87 -9.16
N TYR A 404 -0.03 25.88 -8.38
CA TYR A 404 0.77 25.23 -7.35
C TYR A 404 0.59 23.73 -7.37
N ILE A 405 1.61 23.04 -6.88
CA ILE A 405 1.58 21.61 -6.65
C ILE A 405 1.91 21.33 -5.19
N ILE A 406 1.08 20.52 -4.53
CA ILE A 406 1.36 19.94 -3.21
C ILE A 406 1.79 18.49 -3.42
N TYR A 407 2.97 18.13 -2.96
CA TYR A 407 3.62 16.85 -3.29
C TYR A 407 4.58 16.37 -2.19
N PRO A 408 4.90 15.08 -2.13
CA PRO A 408 5.88 14.55 -1.21
C PRO A 408 7.30 14.61 -1.78
N VAL A 409 8.26 14.81 -0.88
CA VAL A 409 9.67 14.51 -1.08
C VAL A 409 10.10 13.48 -0.06
N TYR A 410 10.94 12.54 -0.49
CA TYR A 410 11.41 11.43 0.32
C TYR A 410 12.91 11.55 0.58
N SER A 411 13.34 11.18 1.78
CA SER A 411 14.76 10.93 2.06
C SER A 411 15.08 9.44 2.08
N SER A 412 14.08 8.59 2.30
CA SER A 412 14.22 7.15 2.23
C SER A 412 14.13 6.65 0.79
N GLN A 413 14.90 5.61 0.48
CA GLN A 413 14.94 5.04 -0.86
C GLN A 413 13.73 4.14 -1.16
N ASP A 414 12.99 3.73 -0.14
CA ASP A 414 11.76 2.94 -0.25
C ASP A 414 10.48 3.81 -0.19
N LEU A 415 10.63 5.14 -0.16
CA LEU A 415 9.55 6.12 -0.22
C LEU A 415 8.54 5.98 0.92
N THR A 416 9.05 5.84 2.15
CA THR A 416 8.25 5.61 3.37
C THR A 416 8.26 6.78 4.35
N ASP A 417 9.02 7.84 4.06
CA ASP A 417 9.20 9.03 4.90
C ASP A 417 8.72 10.34 4.25
N PRO A 418 7.45 10.42 3.79
CA PRO A 418 6.97 11.57 3.01
C PRO A 418 7.10 12.89 3.79
N LYS A 419 7.76 13.87 3.18
CA LYS A 419 7.73 15.28 3.58
C LYS A 419 6.94 16.07 2.56
N ILE A 420 5.74 16.51 2.95
CA ILE A 420 4.85 17.27 2.06
C ILE A 420 5.42 18.67 1.85
N LYS A 421 5.52 19.08 0.58
CA LYS A 421 5.96 20.39 0.12
C LYS A 421 4.89 21.01 -0.78
N ILE A 422 4.98 22.32 -0.94
CA ILE A 422 4.24 23.09 -1.92
C ILE A 422 5.22 23.91 -2.77
N ALA A 423 4.99 23.97 -4.07
CA ALA A 423 5.76 24.80 -5.00
C ALA A 423 4.84 25.44 -6.04
N SER A 424 5.17 26.66 -6.47
CA SER A 424 4.53 27.28 -7.64
C SER A 424 5.05 26.62 -8.92
N MET A 425 4.17 26.35 -9.89
CA MET A 425 4.61 25.85 -11.19
C MET A 425 5.14 27.01 -12.04
N ILE A 426 6.44 26.98 -12.35
CA ILE A 426 7.09 27.97 -13.22
C ILE A 426 7.05 27.43 -14.65
N ASN A 427 6.44 28.18 -15.58
CA ASN A 427 6.32 27.79 -17.00
C ASN A 427 5.73 26.39 -17.24
N GLY A 428 4.86 25.92 -16.35
CA GLY A 428 4.24 24.59 -16.45
C GLY A 428 5.19 23.41 -16.19
N GLN A 429 6.38 23.66 -15.64
CA GLN A 429 7.33 22.60 -15.29
C GLN A 429 7.05 22.03 -13.90
N PHE A 430 7.13 20.70 -13.77
CA PHE A 430 7.00 20.02 -12.49
C PHE A 430 8.30 20.07 -11.68
N PRO A 431 8.21 20.17 -10.33
CA PRO A 431 9.40 20.22 -9.47
C PRO A 431 10.22 18.93 -9.44
N GLU A 432 9.59 17.78 -9.65
CA GLU A 432 10.21 16.46 -9.52
C GLU A 432 10.08 15.66 -10.80
N ALA A 433 11.13 14.89 -11.15
CA ALA A 433 11.18 14.15 -12.41
C ALA A 433 10.08 13.09 -12.55
N TRP A 434 9.65 12.47 -11.44
CA TRP A 434 8.61 11.44 -11.43
C TRP A 434 7.22 11.99 -11.79
N MET A 435 7.03 13.32 -11.76
CA MET A 435 5.76 13.96 -12.08
C MET A 435 5.55 14.20 -13.57
N ASN A 436 6.56 13.95 -14.42
CA ASN A 436 6.52 14.23 -15.87
C ASN A 436 5.55 13.34 -16.68
N SER A 437 4.54 12.75 -16.03
CA SER A 437 3.43 12.07 -16.70
C SER A 437 2.34 13.07 -17.10
N PRO A 438 1.64 12.87 -18.23
CA PRO A 438 0.48 13.69 -18.59
C PRO A 438 -0.54 13.73 -17.44
N ILE A 439 -1.05 14.93 -17.12
CA ILE A 439 -2.09 15.08 -16.12
C ILE A 439 -3.38 14.46 -16.68
N MET A 440 -3.74 13.27 -16.19
CA MET A 440 -5.01 12.64 -16.49
C MET A 440 -5.97 12.92 -15.34
N PHE A 441 -7.11 13.53 -15.65
CA PHE A 441 -8.16 13.78 -14.67
C PHE A 441 -9.19 12.66 -14.74
N ASP A 442 -9.37 11.98 -13.62
CA ASP A 442 -10.25 10.83 -13.51
C ASP A 442 -11.66 11.21 -13.09
N GLY A 443 -11.99 12.50 -13.01
CA GLY A 443 -13.34 12.96 -12.73
C GLY A 443 -13.62 14.33 -13.34
N VAL A 444 -14.90 14.69 -13.38
CA VAL A 444 -15.36 16.00 -13.86
C VAL A 444 -15.35 17.04 -12.75
N ASP A 445 -15.26 18.31 -13.16
CA ASP A 445 -15.27 19.44 -12.22
C ASP A 445 -16.60 19.51 -11.45
N LYS A 446 -16.51 19.73 -10.14
CA LYS A 446 -17.64 20.02 -9.26
C LYS A 446 -17.46 21.40 -8.62
N LEU A 447 -18.47 22.26 -8.72
CA LEU A 447 -18.50 23.50 -7.94
C LEU A 447 -18.62 23.15 -6.45
N ILE A 448 -17.68 23.61 -5.63
CA ILE A 448 -17.64 23.35 -4.18
C ILE A 448 -17.70 24.63 -3.34
N VAL A 449 -17.35 25.78 -3.92
CA VAL A 449 -17.58 27.09 -3.29
C VAL A 449 -18.08 28.04 -4.37
N ASP A 450 -19.20 28.70 -4.08
CA ASP A 450 -19.67 29.87 -4.82
C ASP A 450 -19.36 31.08 -3.94
N GLU A 451 -18.37 31.89 -4.35
CA GLU A 451 -17.96 33.07 -3.59
C GLU A 451 -18.98 34.18 -3.83
N ASN A 452 -19.46 34.80 -2.74
CA ASN A 452 -20.48 35.83 -2.77
C ASN A 452 -20.02 37.02 -3.62
N GLU A 453 -20.91 37.51 -4.48
CA GLU A 453 -20.64 38.74 -5.24
C GLU A 453 -20.41 39.91 -4.28
N GLN A 454 -19.37 40.68 -4.54
CA GLN A 454 -19.04 41.92 -3.84
C GLN A 454 -19.13 43.09 -4.83
N ARG A 455 -19.67 44.22 -4.39
CA ARG A 455 -19.78 45.45 -5.17
C ARG A 455 -18.72 46.45 -4.69
N ASP A 456 -17.98 47.02 -5.63
CA ASP A 456 -16.94 48.06 -5.45
C ASP A 456 -15.71 47.67 -4.62
N GLU A 457 -15.86 46.92 -3.52
CA GLU A 457 -14.73 46.33 -2.82
C GLU A 457 -14.58 44.85 -3.23
N PRO A 458 -13.37 44.32 -3.42
CA PRO A 458 -12.07 44.99 -3.24
C PRO A 458 -11.55 45.75 -4.47
N ASN A 459 -12.13 45.58 -5.66
CA ASN A 459 -11.66 46.18 -6.92
C ASN A 459 -12.52 47.37 -7.35
N TYR A 460 -11.93 48.46 -7.82
CA TYR A 460 -12.68 49.69 -8.13
C TYR A 460 -12.51 50.08 -9.60
N CYS A 461 -13.52 50.71 -10.21
CA CYS A 461 -13.46 51.22 -11.59
C CYS A 461 -13.73 52.74 -11.68
N TRP A 462 -13.17 53.38 -12.71
CA TRP A 462 -13.41 54.79 -13.00
C TRP A 462 -13.37 55.11 -14.50
N PRO A 463 -14.26 55.98 -14.99
CA PRO A 463 -14.26 56.45 -16.35
C PRO A 463 -13.33 57.67 -16.51
N GLN A 464 -12.94 57.91 -17.75
CA GLN A 464 -12.49 59.18 -18.26
C GLN A 464 -13.31 59.46 -19.53
N ILE A 465 -14.20 60.45 -19.47
CA ILE A 465 -15.04 60.84 -20.60
C ILE A 465 -14.44 62.08 -21.26
N ILE A 466 -14.12 61.98 -22.54
CA ILE A 466 -13.65 63.10 -23.36
C ILE A 466 -14.87 63.77 -24.01
N GLY A 467 -14.97 65.10 -23.89
CA GLY A 467 -16.04 65.90 -24.50
C GLY A 467 -17.28 66.14 -23.61
N GLY A 468 -17.18 66.04 -22.28
CA GLY A 468 -18.29 66.35 -21.36
C GLY A 468 -18.00 66.09 -19.88
N ASN A 469 -19.03 66.12 -19.03
CA ASN A 469 -18.93 65.83 -17.60
C ASN A 469 -18.34 64.41 -17.37
N PRO A 470 -17.29 64.23 -16.56
CA PRO A 470 -16.60 62.95 -16.40
C PRO A 470 -17.39 61.88 -15.64
N ASP A 471 -18.50 62.23 -14.99
CA ASP A 471 -19.25 61.28 -14.16
C ASP A 471 -20.28 60.47 -14.95
N CYS A 472 -20.09 59.16 -14.89
CA CYS A 472 -21.12 58.16 -15.17
C CYS A 472 -21.29 57.29 -13.92
N GLU A 473 -22.47 56.67 -13.78
CA GLU A 473 -22.62 55.63 -12.76
C GLU A 473 -21.65 54.48 -13.10
N LYS A 474 -20.99 53.96 -12.07
CA LYS A 474 -19.92 53.00 -12.21
C LYS A 474 -19.85 52.15 -10.96
N TYR A 475 -19.55 50.88 -11.17
CA TYR A 475 -19.26 49.97 -10.08
C TYR A 475 -18.56 48.73 -10.61
N THR A 476 -17.92 47.99 -9.72
CA THR A 476 -17.44 46.65 -10.02
C THR A 476 -18.34 45.60 -9.38
N GLN A 477 -18.35 44.40 -9.97
CA GLN A 477 -18.88 43.19 -9.35
C GLN A 477 -17.76 42.17 -9.34
N VAL A 478 -17.35 41.73 -8.16
CA VAL A 478 -16.31 40.72 -7.99
C VAL A 478 -16.96 39.45 -7.46
N SER A 479 -16.79 38.35 -8.16
CA SER A 479 -17.29 37.03 -7.76
C SER A 479 -16.29 35.96 -8.12
N GLY A 480 -16.47 34.76 -7.56
CA GLY A 480 -15.57 33.66 -7.85
C GLY A 480 -16.20 32.31 -7.62
N LYS A 481 -15.58 31.32 -8.25
CA LYS A 481 -15.99 29.92 -8.20
C LYS A 481 -14.79 29.08 -7.85
N VAL A 482 -14.96 28.21 -6.87
CA VAL A 482 -13.98 27.18 -6.55
C VAL A 482 -14.54 25.84 -6.97
N MET A 483 -13.83 25.19 -7.88
CA MET A 483 -14.19 23.87 -8.41
C MET A 483 -13.16 22.82 -7.98
N TRP A 484 -13.63 21.61 -7.77
CA TRP A 484 -12.80 20.44 -7.48
C TRP A 484 -12.95 19.40 -8.56
N ALA A 485 -11.84 18.99 -9.17
CA ALA A 485 -11.77 17.85 -10.07
C ALA A 485 -11.02 16.72 -9.35
N PRO A 486 -11.67 15.58 -9.02
CA PRO A 486 -11.00 14.51 -8.31
C PRO A 486 -10.10 13.67 -9.25
N GLY A 487 -9.00 13.15 -8.72
CA GLY A 487 -8.16 12.15 -9.36
C GLY A 487 -8.16 10.84 -8.57
N THR A 488 -7.92 9.70 -9.25
CA THR A 488 -7.84 8.41 -8.56
C THR A 488 -6.47 8.17 -7.92
N GLY A 489 -5.42 8.86 -8.36
CA GLY A 489 -4.05 8.53 -7.99
C GLY A 489 -3.44 7.38 -8.80
N PHE A 490 -4.15 6.87 -9.83
CA PHE A 490 -3.54 5.99 -10.82
C PHE A 490 -2.50 6.76 -11.62
N GLY A 491 -2.89 7.87 -12.26
CA GLY A 491 -1.95 8.94 -12.57
C GLY A 491 -1.51 9.64 -11.28
N PRO A 492 -0.39 10.37 -11.28
CA PRO A 492 0.12 10.98 -10.04
C PRO A 492 -0.81 12.06 -9.44
N CYS A 493 -1.88 12.51 -10.12
CA CYS A 493 -2.78 13.53 -9.60
C CYS A 493 -3.91 12.94 -8.74
N LEU A 494 -4.02 13.38 -7.49
CA LEU A 494 -5.12 13.02 -6.55
C LEU A 494 -6.32 13.97 -6.66
N GLY A 495 -6.11 15.13 -7.28
CA GLY A 495 -7.16 16.08 -7.56
C GLY A 495 -6.63 17.48 -7.84
N MET A 496 -7.52 18.31 -8.36
CA MET A 496 -7.24 19.68 -8.74
C MET A 496 -8.29 20.63 -8.16
N LEU A 497 -7.80 21.65 -7.47
CA LEU A 497 -8.59 22.79 -7.05
C LEU A 497 -8.45 23.91 -8.10
N LYS A 498 -9.57 24.33 -8.70
CA LYS A 498 -9.60 25.47 -9.63
C LYS A 498 -10.30 26.63 -8.95
N ILE A 499 -9.60 27.76 -8.85
CA ILE A 499 -10.14 29.01 -8.34
C ILE A 499 -10.25 29.96 -9.53
N SER A 500 -11.48 30.32 -9.89
CA SER A 500 -11.75 31.22 -11.00
C SER A 500 -12.48 32.44 -10.49
N ARG A 501 -11.86 33.60 -10.62
CA ARG A 501 -12.44 34.88 -10.21
C ARG A 501 -12.75 35.76 -11.40
N THR A 502 -13.88 36.44 -11.27
CA THR A 502 -14.42 37.33 -12.28
C THR A 502 -14.61 38.71 -11.68
N THR A 503 -14.13 39.75 -12.37
CA THR A 503 -14.47 41.13 -12.06
C THR A 503 -15.22 41.73 -13.24
N ILE A 504 -16.44 42.20 -13.05
CA ILE A 504 -17.19 42.94 -14.06
C ILE A 504 -17.08 44.42 -13.73
N SER A 505 -16.46 45.21 -14.60
CA SER A 505 -16.43 46.67 -14.50
C SER A 505 -17.58 47.26 -15.30
N ASN A 506 -18.55 47.85 -14.62
CA ASN A 506 -19.75 48.42 -15.23
C ASN A 506 -19.62 49.94 -15.34
N PHE A 507 -19.94 50.47 -16.53
CA PHE A 507 -20.04 51.89 -16.81
C PHE A 507 -21.43 52.18 -17.39
N ILE A 508 -22.26 52.91 -16.64
CA ILE A 508 -23.63 53.25 -17.01
C ILE A 508 -23.63 54.70 -17.49
N THR A 509 -23.60 54.85 -18.81
CA THR A 509 -23.64 56.14 -19.51
C THR A 509 -24.54 56.03 -20.73
N GLU A 510 -25.18 57.16 -21.10
CA GLU A 510 -26.08 57.25 -22.26
C GLU A 510 -25.40 57.45 -23.60
#